data_AF-A0A151EW36-F1
#
_entry.id   AF-A0A151EW36-F1
#
_cell.length_a   1.000
_cell.length_b   1.000
_cell.length_c   1.000
_cell.angle_alpha   90.00
_cell.angle_beta   90.00
_cell.angle_gamma   90.00
#
_symmetry.space_group_name_H-M   'P 1'
#
loop_
_entity.id
_entity.type
_entity.pdbx_description
1 polymer ?
#
loop_
_entity_poly.entity_id
_entity_poly.type
_entity_poly.pdbx_seq_one_letter_code
_entity_poly.pdbx_strand_id
1 'polypeptide(L)'
;MNRRIAISLIIAIITVFPSITATNVVNIIDEKNELSVNLLDCDLCPVHPIDVTKMVWDLESEEWTDYYETEMSEKVLFNITITYHKNSIFGNSAKDIQVIDNLPSGFLFEGSVNFNESFINGSLIYWNLSNDYGIILYDDESISIEFEVFVTEYGEHENFVEVYAFETGCEWDLYGDAEATVYGVPPNPSFVKKVKNPETGEWVNETFQYVTETVTFKIELIYYGLYNLTDVKIVDYLPEVTYFAGVSNIEPSNVSEDGKIIWWNLSEYLETDESLVIIYDAYVWGRTGDCSYCGINLAEYNAIENITWKDFNGEDIASIITNEYDDPKLSFSPNNIDFGNQYQGWTGSDTFEIWNSGQQILSYTISESLEWLEVTPKSGSSDGEHDKITVSVGDTTGMSGYYGGSIDISSNGGSGSVFISIYIEEVIPIEPELKVTIKRGICRSIKVNIENTGEVEVQNISWNIQVNRRGLIKRTLLDINGTIPSIEIGSIEQFGERFFGIGLISVDVNVSAPGLDSIEINAKGFVIFRFVRIRRFI
;
A
#
# COMPACT_ATOMS: atom_id res chain seq x y z
N MET A 1 24.25 -31.87 31.47
CA MET A 1 25.26 -31.23 32.34
C MET A 1 24.52 -30.52 33.46
N ASN A 2 24.89 -30.79 34.72
CA ASN A 2 24.43 -30.18 35.99
C ASN A 2 22.98 -30.40 36.49
N ARG A 3 22.86 -31.43 37.34
CA ARG A 3 21.88 -31.58 38.44
C ARG A 3 21.95 -30.40 39.42
N ARG A 4 20.81 -29.95 39.95
CA ARG A 4 20.67 -29.57 41.37
C ARG A 4 19.28 -29.95 41.89
N ILE A 5 19.35 -30.81 42.91
CA ILE A 5 18.29 -31.30 43.78
C ILE A 5 18.07 -30.25 44.88
N ALA A 6 16.82 -29.94 45.21
CA ALA A 6 16.46 -29.25 46.44
C ALA A 6 15.42 -30.10 47.18
N ILE A 7 15.91 -30.88 48.16
CA ILE A 7 15.11 -31.62 49.14
C ILE A 7 14.80 -30.67 50.29
N SER A 8 13.53 -30.54 50.63
CA SER A 8 13.04 -29.77 51.78
C SER A 8 13.30 -30.50 53.09
N LEU A 9 13.84 -29.76 54.06
CA LEU A 9 13.99 -30.10 55.46
C LEU A 9 12.69 -29.75 56.19
N ILE A 10 12.18 -30.62 57.07
CA ILE A 10 11.64 -30.28 58.41
C ILE A 10 11.61 -31.57 59.23
N ILE A 11 12.22 -31.52 60.42
CA ILE A 11 12.33 -32.60 61.41
C ILE A 11 11.71 -32.14 62.74
N ALA A 12 11.02 -33.11 63.37
CA ALA A 12 10.77 -33.34 64.81
C ALA A 12 9.76 -32.48 65.57
N ILE A 13 8.82 -33.18 66.23
CA ILE A 13 8.75 -33.34 67.69
C ILE A 13 8.23 -34.76 68.00
N ILE A 14 9.04 -35.60 68.64
CA ILE A 14 8.62 -36.81 69.38
C ILE A 14 9.29 -36.75 70.75
N THR A 15 8.52 -36.90 71.83
CA THR A 15 9.03 -37.01 73.20
C THR A 15 8.59 -38.33 73.87
N VAL A 16 9.56 -39.24 73.98
CA VAL A 16 10.01 -40.05 75.15
C VAL A 16 8.99 -40.88 75.96
N PHE A 17 9.22 -42.20 76.09
CA PHE A 17 9.55 -43.00 77.32
C PHE A 17 9.37 -44.54 77.08
N PRO A 18 9.89 -45.45 77.93
CA PRO A 18 11.25 -45.99 77.89
C PRO A 18 11.32 -47.51 77.61
N SER A 19 12.53 -47.95 77.29
CA SER A 19 12.97 -49.33 77.05
C SER A 19 13.00 -50.19 78.32
N ILE A 20 12.49 -51.43 78.21
CA ILE A 20 12.74 -52.52 79.17
C ILE A 20 13.49 -53.65 78.46
N THR A 21 14.56 -54.11 79.10
CA THR A 21 15.51 -55.12 78.63
C THR A 21 15.00 -56.53 78.90
N ALA A 22 15.01 -57.39 77.87
CA ALA A 22 14.72 -58.81 78.01
C ALA A 22 15.88 -59.52 78.72
N THR A 23 15.57 -60.25 79.81
CA THR A 23 16.51 -61.13 80.51
C THR A 23 16.04 -62.58 80.34
N ASN A 24 16.93 -63.46 79.89
CA ASN A 24 16.71 -64.90 79.73
C ASN A 24 16.39 -65.59 81.08
N VAL A 25 15.35 -66.43 81.14
CA VAL A 25 15.24 -67.54 82.11
C VAL A 25 14.50 -68.75 81.51
N VAL A 26 15.28 -69.81 81.27
CA VAL A 26 15.11 -71.25 81.57
C VAL A 26 13.69 -71.86 81.65
N ASN A 27 13.49 -72.92 80.84
CA ASN A 27 12.43 -73.93 80.91
C ASN A 27 12.33 -74.63 82.28
N ILE A 28 11.14 -74.66 82.86
CA ILE A 28 10.70 -75.70 83.81
C ILE A 28 9.26 -76.09 83.44
N ILE A 29 9.06 -77.40 83.21
CA ILE A 29 7.76 -78.06 82.99
C ILE A 29 7.14 -78.29 84.37
N ASP A 30 5.87 -77.93 84.57
CA ASP A 30 5.01 -78.63 85.53
C ASP A 30 3.52 -78.54 85.14
N GLU A 31 2.77 -79.60 85.47
CA GLU A 31 1.39 -79.87 85.07
C GLU A 31 0.33 -79.06 85.87
N LYS A 32 -0.80 -78.81 85.18
CA LYS A 32 -2.17 -78.51 85.66
C LYS A 32 -2.61 -77.07 85.96
N ASN A 33 -3.82 -76.84 85.45
CA ASN A 33 -4.86 -75.83 85.72
C ASN A 33 -4.94 -74.62 84.79
N GLU A 34 -6.08 -74.61 84.09
CA GLU A 34 -6.64 -73.58 83.23
C GLU A 34 -6.70 -72.21 83.90
N LEU A 35 -6.23 -71.20 83.17
CA LEU A 35 -6.87 -69.90 82.99
C LEU A 35 -6.20 -69.25 81.78
N SER A 36 -6.80 -69.50 80.60
CA SER A 36 -6.41 -68.87 79.34
C SER A 36 -6.71 -67.38 79.40
N VAL A 37 -5.74 -66.58 79.83
CA VAL A 37 -5.67 -65.18 79.44
C VAL A 37 -4.99 -65.19 78.08
N ASN A 38 -5.82 -65.11 77.03
CA ASN A 38 -5.34 -64.81 75.69
C ASN A 38 -4.50 -63.52 75.78
N LEU A 39 -3.18 -63.67 75.65
CA LEU A 39 -2.35 -62.64 75.07
C LEU A 39 -2.95 -62.40 73.69
N LEU A 40 -3.65 -61.28 73.57
CA LEU A 40 -4.32 -60.92 72.36
C LEU A 40 -3.24 -60.55 71.33
N ASP A 41 -3.12 -61.43 70.37
CA ASP A 41 -2.24 -61.36 69.21
C ASP A 41 -2.67 -60.16 68.35
N CYS A 42 -2.05 -58.99 68.55
CA CYS A 42 -2.24 -57.80 67.70
C CYS A 42 -1.32 -57.81 66.47
N ASP A 43 -0.56 -58.88 66.22
CA ASP A 43 0.45 -58.94 65.16
C ASP A 43 -0.03 -59.61 63.85
N LEU A 44 -1.34 -59.76 63.66
CA LEU A 44 -1.91 -60.29 62.41
C LEU A 44 -3.01 -59.37 61.85
N CYS A 45 -2.62 -58.34 61.10
CA CYS A 45 -3.52 -57.68 60.14
C CYS A 45 -2.75 -57.34 58.86
N PRO A 46 -2.84 -58.16 57.80
CA PRO A 46 -2.71 -57.69 56.44
C PRO A 46 -4.12 -57.31 55.95
N VAL A 47 -4.35 -56.01 55.71
CA VAL A 47 -5.29 -55.35 54.75
C VAL A 47 -5.63 -53.95 55.31
N HIS A 48 -5.52 -52.92 54.47
CA HIS A 48 -5.78 -51.51 54.79
C HIS A 48 -7.24 -51.33 55.29
N PRO A 49 -7.48 -50.83 56.52
CA PRO A 49 -8.85 -50.65 57.06
C PRO A 49 -9.64 -49.51 56.41
N ILE A 50 -8.98 -48.73 55.55
CA ILE A 50 -9.59 -47.66 54.76
C ILE A 50 -9.33 -47.98 53.29
N ASP A 51 -10.40 -48.03 52.51
CA ASP A 51 -10.38 -48.18 51.06
C ASP A 51 -10.71 -46.82 50.44
N VAL A 52 -9.86 -46.37 49.53
CA VAL A 52 -9.99 -45.07 48.86
C VAL A 52 -10.07 -45.33 47.37
N THR A 53 -11.10 -44.80 46.73
CA THR A 53 -11.21 -44.80 45.28
C THR A 53 -11.31 -43.37 44.79
N LYS A 54 -10.74 -43.13 43.61
CA LYS A 54 -10.85 -41.86 42.91
C LYS A 54 -11.31 -42.16 41.49
N MET A 55 -12.31 -41.44 41.04
CA MET A 55 -12.91 -41.65 39.73
C MET A 55 -13.27 -40.31 39.10
N VAL A 56 -13.45 -40.33 37.79
CA VAL A 56 -13.86 -39.22 36.94
C VAL A 56 -15.22 -39.54 36.34
N TRP A 57 -16.10 -38.55 36.25
CA TRP A 57 -17.40 -38.71 35.62
C TRP A 57 -17.26 -38.68 34.09
N ASP A 58 -17.61 -39.78 33.42
CA ASP A 58 -17.69 -39.82 31.97
C ASP A 58 -19.09 -39.38 31.50
N LEU A 59 -19.13 -38.27 30.77
CA LEU A 59 -20.37 -37.69 30.25
C LEU A 59 -21.02 -38.54 29.15
N GLU A 60 -20.27 -39.36 28.42
CA GLU A 60 -20.79 -40.19 27.34
C GLU A 60 -21.40 -41.49 27.87
N SER A 61 -20.70 -42.19 28.76
CA SER A 61 -21.21 -43.43 29.36
C SER A 61 -22.16 -43.21 30.55
N GLU A 62 -22.17 -42.00 31.13
CA GLU A 62 -22.88 -41.67 32.37
C GLU A 62 -22.45 -42.56 33.56
N GLU A 63 -21.18 -42.96 33.58
CA GLU A 63 -20.58 -43.80 34.62
C GLU A 63 -19.30 -43.17 35.19
N TRP A 64 -18.91 -43.61 36.38
CA TRP A 64 -17.61 -43.26 36.97
C TRP A 64 -16.52 -44.17 36.42
N THR A 65 -15.40 -43.59 36.01
CA THR A 65 -14.25 -44.29 35.42
C THR A 65 -12.94 -43.83 36.06
N ASP A 66 -11.89 -44.65 36.00
CA ASP A 66 -10.53 -44.28 36.44
C ASP A 66 -9.73 -43.55 35.33
N TYR A 67 -10.23 -43.58 34.08
CA TYR A 67 -9.66 -42.91 32.92
C TYR A 67 -10.74 -42.21 32.07
N TYR A 68 -10.53 -40.95 31.71
CA TYR A 68 -11.47 -40.17 30.88
C TYR A 68 -10.74 -39.28 29.86
N GLU A 69 -11.23 -39.24 28.61
CA GLU A 69 -10.68 -38.36 27.57
C GLU A 69 -11.58 -37.13 27.36
N THR A 70 -11.00 -35.96 27.23
CA THR A 70 -11.78 -34.72 27.04
C THR A 70 -11.03 -33.66 26.24
N GLU A 71 -11.77 -32.74 25.61
CA GLU A 71 -11.18 -31.58 24.94
C GLU A 71 -10.68 -30.54 25.96
N MET A 72 -9.75 -29.68 25.55
CA MET A 72 -9.29 -28.59 26.40
C MET A 72 -10.42 -27.62 26.74
N SER A 73 -10.31 -26.96 27.90
CA SER A 73 -11.28 -25.99 28.43
C SER A 73 -12.64 -26.58 28.83
N GLU A 74 -12.77 -27.91 28.86
CA GLU A 74 -13.93 -28.59 29.42
C GLU A 74 -13.81 -28.75 30.95
N LYS A 75 -14.98 -28.85 31.60
CA LYS A 75 -15.08 -29.15 33.03
C LYS A 75 -15.10 -30.66 33.24
N VAL A 76 -14.34 -31.10 34.22
CA VAL A 76 -14.28 -32.52 34.61
C VAL A 76 -14.64 -32.64 36.09
N LEU A 77 -15.52 -33.60 36.40
CA LEU A 77 -15.97 -33.89 37.75
C LEU A 77 -15.23 -35.11 38.29
N PHE A 78 -14.57 -34.94 39.43
CA PHE A 78 -13.93 -36.02 40.20
C PHE A 78 -14.80 -36.45 41.37
N ASN A 79 -14.71 -37.73 41.74
CA ASN A 79 -15.25 -38.30 42.97
C ASN A 79 -14.15 -39.05 43.71
N ILE A 80 -13.98 -38.74 45.00
CA ILE A 80 -13.15 -39.50 45.94
C ILE A 80 -14.08 -40.20 46.91
N THR A 81 -14.10 -41.53 46.91
CA THR A 81 -14.89 -42.32 47.86
C THR A 81 -13.99 -42.99 48.89
N ILE A 82 -14.35 -42.85 50.16
CA ILE A 82 -13.62 -43.37 51.31
C ILE A 82 -14.54 -44.34 52.02
N THR A 83 -14.12 -45.60 52.14
CA THR A 83 -14.86 -46.64 52.85
C THR A 83 -14.01 -47.16 54.00
N TYR A 84 -14.61 -47.28 55.18
CA TYR A 84 -13.93 -47.90 56.32
C TYR A 84 -14.41 -49.33 56.52
N HIS A 85 -13.46 -50.25 56.64
CA HIS A 85 -13.70 -51.67 56.90
C HIS A 85 -13.07 -52.07 58.21
N LYS A 86 -13.89 -52.59 59.12
CA LYS A 86 -13.44 -53.06 60.43
C LYS A 86 -12.66 -54.38 60.26
N ASN A 87 -11.34 -54.30 60.42
CA ASN A 87 -10.46 -55.47 60.26
C ASN A 87 -10.13 -56.20 61.58
N SER A 88 -10.57 -55.66 62.73
CA SER A 88 -10.33 -56.25 64.05
C SER A 88 -11.60 -56.22 64.90
N ILE A 89 -11.79 -57.21 65.78
CA ILE A 89 -12.91 -57.20 66.73
C ILE A 89 -12.88 -55.98 67.68
N PHE A 90 -11.72 -55.34 67.84
CA PHE A 90 -11.52 -54.13 68.66
C PHE A 90 -11.71 -52.82 67.89
N GLY A 91 -11.68 -52.86 66.55
CA GLY A 91 -11.98 -51.68 65.72
C GLY A 91 -13.43 -51.25 65.89
N ASN A 92 -13.68 -49.95 65.82
CA ASN A 92 -15.02 -49.38 66.07
C ASN A 92 -15.45 -48.42 64.96
N SER A 93 -14.67 -47.37 64.70
CA SER A 93 -14.96 -46.40 63.64
C SER A 93 -13.75 -45.56 63.27
N ALA A 94 -13.70 -45.06 62.04
CA ALA A 94 -12.71 -44.10 61.59
C ALA A 94 -13.15 -42.65 61.92
N LYS A 95 -12.22 -41.88 62.50
CA LYS A 95 -12.36 -40.45 62.83
C LYS A 95 -11.15 -39.67 62.33
N ASP A 96 -11.16 -38.35 62.52
CA ASP A 96 -10.09 -37.44 62.08
C ASP A 96 -9.75 -37.64 60.60
N ILE A 97 -10.79 -37.85 59.78
CA ILE A 97 -10.67 -38.11 58.34
C ILE A 97 -10.27 -36.82 57.62
N GLN A 98 -9.05 -36.82 57.09
CA GLN A 98 -8.42 -35.73 56.36
C GLN A 98 -8.10 -36.20 54.95
N VAL A 99 -8.51 -35.42 53.96
CA VAL A 99 -8.34 -35.71 52.54
C VAL A 99 -7.49 -34.63 51.92
N ILE A 100 -6.42 -35.03 51.23
CA ILE A 100 -5.45 -34.17 50.58
C ILE A 100 -5.40 -34.56 49.11
N ASP A 101 -5.89 -33.68 48.23
CA ASP A 101 -5.85 -33.87 46.78
C ASP A 101 -4.86 -32.87 46.19
N ASN A 102 -3.93 -33.34 45.36
CA ASN A 102 -2.94 -32.47 44.74
C ASN A 102 -3.08 -32.53 43.22
N LEU A 103 -3.69 -31.48 42.66
CA LEU A 103 -3.93 -31.40 41.23
C LEU A 103 -2.60 -31.36 40.45
N PRO A 104 -2.48 -32.13 39.34
CA PRO A 104 -1.35 -32.02 38.43
C PRO A 104 -1.34 -30.65 37.73
N SER A 105 -0.22 -30.32 37.08
CA SER A 105 -0.21 -29.26 36.07
C SER A 105 -1.23 -29.58 34.98
N GLY A 106 -1.85 -28.56 34.38
CA GLY A 106 -2.89 -28.78 33.38
C GLY A 106 -4.31 -28.85 33.95
N PHE A 107 -4.50 -28.83 35.28
CA PHE A 107 -5.81 -28.63 35.91
C PHE A 107 -5.89 -27.31 36.69
N LEU A 108 -7.07 -26.71 36.65
CA LEU A 108 -7.47 -25.58 37.49
C LEU A 108 -8.67 -25.99 38.34
N PHE A 109 -8.54 -25.92 39.66
CA PHE A 109 -9.65 -26.18 40.58
C PHE A 109 -10.79 -25.15 40.39
N GLU A 110 -12.01 -25.64 40.21
CA GLU A 110 -13.20 -24.80 40.00
C GLU A 110 -14.07 -24.70 41.26
N GLY A 111 -14.18 -25.78 42.01
CA GLY A 111 -14.95 -25.81 43.24
C GLY A 111 -15.37 -27.20 43.67
N SER A 112 -15.69 -27.33 44.95
CA SER A 112 -16.29 -28.53 45.51
C SER A 112 -17.80 -28.53 45.31
N VAL A 113 -18.39 -29.71 45.10
CA VAL A 113 -19.83 -29.88 44.84
C VAL A 113 -20.60 -30.14 46.14
N ASN A 114 -20.13 -31.09 46.95
CA ASN A 114 -20.88 -31.60 48.11
C ASN A 114 -20.25 -31.25 49.47
N PHE A 115 -18.93 -31.07 49.54
CA PHE A 115 -18.22 -30.63 50.74
C PHE A 115 -17.32 -29.45 50.39
N ASN A 116 -17.59 -28.27 50.95
CA ASN A 116 -16.64 -27.17 50.84
C ASN A 116 -15.29 -27.56 51.43
N GLU A 117 -14.24 -27.21 50.73
CA GLU A 117 -12.87 -27.40 51.14
C GLU A 117 -12.53 -26.58 52.39
N SER A 118 -11.71 -27.17 53.27
CA SER A 118 -11.23 -26.52 54.49
C SER A 118 -10.21 -25.42 54.16
N PHE A 119 -9.35 -25.67 53.17
CA PHE A 119 -8.53 -24.65 52.51
C PHE A 119 -8.02 -25.12 51.15
N ILE A 120 -7.54 -24.16 50.35
CA ILE A 120 -6.86 -24.38 49.07
C ILE A 120 -5.50 -23.67 49.14
N ASN A 121 -4.44 -24.32 48.67
CA ASN A 121 -3.13 -23.72 48.53
C ASN A 121 -2.49 -24.10 47.19
N GLY A 122 -2.72 -23.29 46.16
CA GLY A 122 -2.28 -23.60 44.80
C GLY A 122 -3.06 -24.78 44.24
N SER A 123 -2.34 -25.85 43.85
CA SER A 123 -2.92 -27.11 43.37
C SER A 123 -3.40 -28.05 44.49
N LEU A 124 -3.06 -27.77 45.74
CA LEU A 124 -3.41 -28.61 46.88
C LEU A 124 -4.78 -28.20 47.44
N ILE A 125 -5.69 -29.17 47.48
CA ILE A 125 -7.04 -29.04 48.04
C ILE A 125 -7.10 -29.92 49.30
N TYR A 126 -7.65 -29.37 50.38
CA TYR A 126 -7.69 -30.05 51.66
C TYR A 126 -9.10 -30.04 52.25
N TRP A 127 -9.60 -31.22 52.65
CA TRP A 127 -10.85 -31.39 53.39
C TRP A 127 -10.59 -32.09 54.72
N ASN A 128 -11.09 -31.52 55.81
CA ASN A 128 -11.12 -32.17 57.12
C ASN A 128 -12.57 -32.59 57.44
N LEU A 129 -12.98 -33.76 56.94
CA LEU A 129 -14.36 -34.22 57.02
C LEU A 129 -14.83 -34.41 58.46
N SER A 130 -13.97 -34.91 59.33
CA SER A 130 -14.34 -35.13 60.73
C SER A 130 -14.45 -33.83 61.52
N ASN A 131 -13.53 -32.87 61.34
CA ASN A 131 -13.57 -31.62 62.10
C ASN A 131 -14.65 -30.66 61.61
N ASP A 132 -14.79 -30.54 60.29
CA ASP A 132 -15.64 -29.49 59.70
C ASP A 132 -17.09 -29.94 59.56
N TYR A 133 -17.32 -31.25 59.36
CA TYR A 133 -18.64 -31.82 59.11
C TYR A 133 -19.05 -32.88 60.14
N GLY A 134 -18.18 -33.23 61.08
CA GLY A 134 -18.49 -34.23 62.12
C GLY A 134 -18.57 -35.66 61.60
N ILE A 135 -17.99 -35.95 60.43
CA ILE A 135 -18.05 -37.26 59.79
C ILE A 135 -17.25 -38.29 60.59
N ILE A 136 -17.89 -39.44 60.82
CA ILE A 136 -17.33 -40.64 61.46
C ILE A 136 -17.84 -41.80 60.62
N LEU A 137 -16.96 -42.70 60.19
CA LEU A 137 -17.35 -43.88 59.42
C LEU A 137 -17.35 -45.12 60.31
N TYR A 138 -18.47 -45.83 60.35
CA TYR A 138 -18.56 -47.17 60.93
C TYR A 138 -18.29 -48.24 59.87
N ASP A 139 -18.22 -49.49 60.33
CA ASP A 139 -17.92 -50.64 59.47
C ASP A 139 -18.80 -50.68 58.21
N ASP A 140 -18.14 -50.78 57.05
CA ASP A 140 -18.71 -50.75 55.69
C ASP A 140 -19.45 -49.45 55.30
N GLU A 141 -19.29 -48.36 56.06
CA GLU A 141 -19.78 -47.04 55.65
C GLU A 141 -18.80 -46.34 54.72
N SER A 142 -19.36 -45.67 53.71
CA SER A 142 -18.62 -44.87 52.74
C SER A 142 -19.06 -43.41 52.75
N ILE A 143 -18.14 -42.53 52.37
CA ILE A 143 -18.41 -41.13 52.07
C ILE A 143 -17.71 -40.72 50.78
N SER A 144 -18.34 -39.85 49.99
CA SER A 144 -17.80 -39.39 48.70
C SER A 144 -17.63 -37.88 48.69
N ILE A 145 -16.49 -37.38 48.22
CA ILE A 145 -16.24 -35.97 47.92
C ILE A 145 -16.28 -35.79 46.41
N GLU A 146 -17.05 -34.83 45.93
CA GLU A 146 -17.12 -34.48 44.51
C GLU A 146 -16.61 -33.06 44.27
N PHE A 147 -15.78 -32.87 43.25
CA PHE A 147 -15.24 -31.56 42.90
C PHE A 147 -14.95 -31.42 41.41
N GLU A 148 -15.02 -30.18 40.90
CA GLU A 148 -14.81 -29.84 39.51
C GLU A 148 -13.41 -29.26 39.27
N VAL A 149 -12.84 -29.57 38.11
CA VAL A 149 -11.65 -28.91 37.56
C VAL A 149 -11.88 -28.48 36.11
N PHE A 150 -11.15 -27.47 35.66
CA PHE A 150 -10.96 -27.16 34.24
C PHE A 150 -9.67 -27.80 33.72
N VAL A 151 -9.73 -28.40 32.54
CA VAL A 151 -8.55 -28.91 31.82
C VAL A 151 -7.93 -27.79 30.99
N THR A 152 -6.71 -27.39 31.31
CA THR A 152 -6.00 -26.26 30.68
C THR A 152 -4.87 -26.66 29.75
N GLU A 153 -4.49 -27.94 29.74
CA GLU A 153 -3.41 -28.49 28.90
C GLU A 153 -3.84 -29.84 28.32
N TYR A 154 -3.39 -30.16 27.11
CA TYR A 154 -3.55 -31.50 26.53
C TYR A 154 -2.47 -32.46 27.08
N GLY A 155 -2.70 -33.76 26.98
CA GLY A 155 -1.84 -34.78 27.57
C GLY A 155 -2.48 -35.54 28.73
N GLU A 156 -1.71 -36.47 29.27
CA GLU A 156 -2.13 -37.33 30.38
C GLU A 156 -1.89 -36.63 31.71
N HIS A 157 -2.97 -36.48 32.50
CA HIS A 157 -2.96 -35.80 33.79
C HIS A 157 -3.46 -36.76 34.88
N GLU A 158 -2.52 -37.30 35.64
CA GLU A 158 -2.81 -38.17 36.79
C GLU A 158 -3.10 -37.30 38.02
N ASN A 159 -4.31 -37.43 38.60
CA ASN A 159 -4.67 -36.73 39.83
C ASN A 159 -4.65 -37.68 41.01
N PHE A 160 -3.87 -37.34 42.04
CA PHE A 160 -3.61 -38.18 43.20
C PHE A 160 -4.25 -37.62 44.48
N VAL A 161 -4.84 -38.51 45.27
CA VAL A 161 -5.41 -38.19 46.58
C VAL A 161 -4.80 -39.05 47.68
N GLU A 162 -4.55 -38.44 48.84
CA GLU A 162 -4.19 -39.12 50.08
C GLU A 162 -5.26 -38.89 51.15
N VAL A 163 -5.57 -39.94 51.90
CA VAL A 163 -6.53 -39.91 53.00
C VAL A 163 -5.88 -40.42 54.27
N TYR A 164 -5.94 -39.60 55.31
CA TYR A 164 -5.49 -39.95 56.65
C TYR A 164 -6.69 -40.00 57.59
N ALA A 165 -6.76 -41.02 58.44
CA ALA A 165 -7.79 -41.13 59.47
C ALA A 165 -7.25 -41.83 60.71
N PHE A 166 -8.05 -41.92 61.76
CA PHE A 166 -7.71 -42.57 63.02
C PHE A 166 -8.81 -43.57 63.41
N GLU A 167 -8.45 -44.85 63.54
CA GLU A 167 -9.36 -45.90 63.98
C GLU A 167 -9.55 -45.85 65.49
N THR A 168 -10.79 -45.60 65.93
CA THR A 168 -11.17 -45.70 67.33
C THR A 168 -11.33 -47.17 67.74
N GLY A 169 -10.89 -47.50 68.95
CA GLY A 169 -10.91 -48.87 69.48
C GLY A 169 -9.53 -49.52 69.47
N CYS A 170 -8.88 -49.60 68.30
CA CYS A 170 -7.48 -50.02 68.19
C CYS A 170 -6.48 -48.87 68.35
N GLU A 171 -6.92 -47.61 68.21
CA GLU A 171 -6.10 -46.40 68.31
C GLU A 171 -4.97 -46.35 67.28
N TRP A 172 -5.29 -46.59 66.00
CA TRP A 172 -4.32 -46.66 64.90
C TRP A 172 -4.55 -45.61 63.83
N ASP A 173 -3.46 -45.10 63.26
CA ASP A 173 -3.49 -44.26 62.08
C ASP A 173 -3.84 -45.10 60.85
N LEU A 174 -4.76 -44.59 60.04
CA LEU A 174 -5.21 -45.16 58.78
C LEU A 174 -4.69 -44.30 57.64
N TYR A 175 -4.28 -44.96 56.56
CA TYR A 175 -3.83 -44.33 55.33
C TYR A 175 -4.40 -45.09 54.14
N GLY A 176 -4.93 -44.34 53.18
CA GLY A 176 -5.29 -44.82 51.86
C GLY A 176 -5.03 -43.74 50.83
N ASP A 177 -4.78 -44.16 49.60
CA ASP A 177 -4.50 -43.32 48.47
C ASP A 177 -5.20 -43.85 47.22
N ALA A 178 -5.46 -42.96 46.28
CA ALA A 178 -6.04 -43.31 44.99
C ALA A 178 -5.64 -42.30 43.92
N GLU A 179 -5.80 -42.71 42.67
CA GLU A 179 -5.55 -41.86 41.50
C GLU A 179 -6.64 -42.04 40.45
N ALA A 180 -6.83 -41.02 39.63
CA ALA A 180 -7.61 -41.10 38.42
C ALA A 180 -7.00 -40.19 37.35
N THR A 181 -7.11 -40.61 36.10
CA THR A 181 -6.42 -40.00 34.96
C THR A 181 -7.41 -39.32 34.03
N VAL A 182 -7.10 -38.08 33.64
CA VAL A 182 -7.79 -37.42 32.53
C VAL A 182 -6.79 -37.17 31.41
N TYR A 183 -7.15 -37.58 30.21
CA TYR A 183 -6.37 -37.29 29.01
C TYR A 183 -7.01 -36.12 28.24
N GLY A 184 -6.33 -34.99 28.24
CA GLY A 184 -6.70 -33.83 27.42
C GLY A 184 -6.33 -34.08 25.96
N VAL A 185 -7.31 -34.17 25.06
CA VAL A 185 -7.10 -34.44 23.65
C VAL A 185 -6.56 -33.17 22.95
N PRO A 186 -5.41 -33.24 22.26
CA PRO A 186 -4.90 -32.11 21.49
C PRO A 186 -5.87 -31.73 20.35
N PRO A 187 -6.01 -30.44 20.02
CA PRO A 187 -6.83 -30.02 18.89
C PRO A 187 -6.20 -30.50 17.57
N ASN A 188 -7.03 -30.63 16.52
CA ASN A 188 -6.51 -30.93 15.19
C ASN A 188 -5.56 -29.81 14.69
N PRO A 189 -4.56 -30.14 13.86
CA PRO A 189 -3.65 -29.16 13.29
C PRO A 189 -4.42 -28.07 12.52
N SER A 190 -3.99 -26.82 12.71
CA SER A 190 -4.52 -25.67 11.98
C SER A 190 -3.73 -25.47 10.69
N PHE A 191 -4.42 -25.43 9.55
CA PHE A 191 -3.80 -25.20 8.25
C PHE A 191 -4.44 -24.00 7.56
N VAL A 192 -3.64 -22.97 7.30
CA VAL A 192 -4.12 -21.66 6.85
C VAL A 192 -3.35 -21.20 5.64
N LYS A 193 -4.08 -20.70 4.65
CA LYS A 193 -3.55 -20.08 3.44
C LYS A 193 -3.98 -18.62 3.34
N LYS A 194 -3.05 -17.76 2.96
CA LYS A 194 -3.28 -16.32 2.77
C LYS A 194 -2.52 -15.81 1.56
N VAL A 195 -2.97 -14.67 1.06
CA VAL A 195 -2.27 -13.86 0.05
C VAL A 195 -1.89 -12.52 0.66
N LYS A 196 -0.74 -11.97 0.26
CA LYS A 196 -0.30 -10.66 0.74
C LYS A 196 -0.98 -9.56 -0.07
N ASN A 197 -1.66 -8.64 0.62
CA ASN A 197 -2.21 -7.44 -0.01
C ASN A 197 -1.06 -6.51 -0.42
N PRO A 198 -0.93 -6.10 -1.70
CA PRO A 198 0.17 -5.28 -2.17
C PRO A 198 0.11 -3.83 -1.67
N GLU A 199 -1.07 -3.31 -1.33
CA GLU A 199 -1.26 -1.93 -0.84
C GLU A 199 -0.97 -1.81 0.65
N THR A 200 -1.46 -2.75 1.47
CA THR A 200 -1.34 -2.69 2.94
C THR A 200 -0.19 -3.52 3.48
N GLY A 201 0.27 -4.53 2.73
CA GLY A 201 1.24 -5.52 3.19
C GLY A 201 0.69 -6.59 4.12
N GLU A 202 -0.62 -6.58 4.41
CA GLU A 202 -1.29 -7.52 5.31
C GLU A 202 -1.61 -8.86 4.63
N TRP A 203 -1.72 -9.92 5.43
CA TRP A 203 -2.15 -11.24 4.96
C TRP A 203 -3.68 -11.34 4.96
N VAL A 204 -4.26 -11.54 3.80
CA VAL A 204 -5.72 -11.56 3.57
C VAL A 204 -6.14 -12.83 2.84
N ASN A 205 -7.44 -13.11 2.78
CA ASN A 205 -7.98 -14.24 2.01
C ASN A 205 -8.04 -13.94 0.51
N GLU A 206 -8.24 -12.67 0.16
CA GLU A 206 -8.43 -12.21 -1.22
C GLU A 206 -7.78 -10.84 -1.43
N THR A 207 -7.16 -10.63 -2.58
CA THR A 207 -6.62 -9.31 -2.96
C THR A 207 -6.68 -9.06 -4.48
N PHE A 208 -6.49 -7.80 -4.88
CA PHE A 208 -6.40 -7.39 -6.27
C PHE A 208 -4.94 -7.35 -6.73
N GLN A 209 -4.68 -7.76 -7.97
CA GLN A 209 -3.35 -7.74 -8.57
C GLN A 209 -3.41 -7.33 -10.05
N TYR A 210 -2.34 -6.73 -10.58
CA TYR A 210 -2.23 -6.49 -12.01
C TYR A 210 -1.39 -7.57 -12.71
N VAL A 211 -1.74 -7.87 -13.95
CA VAL A 211 -0.91 -8.72 -14.81
C VAL A 211 0.49 -8.12 -14.94
N THR A 212 1.50 -8.98 -15.04
CA THR A 212 2.95 -8.69 -15.03
C THR A 212 3.56 -8.43 -13.65
N GLU A 213 2.74 -8.33 -12.60
CA GLU A 213 3.25 -8.24 -11.22
C GLU A 213 3.49 -9.62 -10.59
N THR A 214 4.20 -9.62 -9.47
CA THR A 214 4.35 -10.79 -8.59
C THR A 214 3.40 -10.68 -7.41
N VAL A 215 2.78 -11.80 -7.03
CA VAL A 215 1.97 -11.92 -5.82
C VAL A 215 2.63 -12.90 -4.85
N THR A 216 2.56 -12.61 -3.55
CA THR A 216 3.13 -13.46 -2.49
C THR A 216 2.02 -14.20 -1.76
N PHE A 217 2.17 -15.51 -1.62
CA PHE A 217 1.30 -16.37 -0.81
C PHE A 217 2.00 -16.82 0.47
N LYS A 218 1.19 -17.14 1.49
CA LYS A 218 1.62 -17.75 2.75
C LYS A 218 0.79 -18.99 3.03
N ILE A 219 1.45 -20.07 3.40
CA ILE A 219 0.86 -21.28 3.97
C ILE A 219 1.41 -21.42 5.39
N GLU A 220 0.54 -21.71 6.35
CA GLU A 220 0.88 -21.86 7.76
C GLU A 220 0.22 -23.12 8.30
N LEU A 221 1.04 -24.08 8.75
CA LEU A 221 0.61 -25.29 9.45
C LEU A 221 1.03 -25.15 10.92
N ILE A 222 0.07 -25.16 11.84
CA ILE A 222 0.32 -25.14 13.28
C ILE A 222 -0.14 -26.47 13.84
N TYR A 223 0.77 -27.19 14.50
CA TYR A 223 0.50 -28.50 15.05
C TYR A 223 0.46 -28.48 16.57
N TYR A 224 -0.59 -29.08 17.11
CA TYR A 224 -0.83 -29.23 18.54
C TYR A 224 -0.95 -30.72 18.81
N GLY A 225 0.00 -31.29 19.52
CA GLY A 225 0.02 -32.73 19.77
C GLY A 225 1.13 -33.11 20.73
N LEU A 226 1.17 -34.38 21.13
CA LEU A 226 2.16 -34.89 22.09
C LEU A 226 3.39 -35.51 21.43
N TYR A 227 3.30 -35.77 20.12
CA TYR A 227 4.34 -36.45 19.36
C TYR A 227 4.59 -35.71 18.05
N ASN A 228 5.82 -35.65 17.58
CA ASN A 228 6.12 -34.86 16.39
C ASN A 228 5.38 -35.37 15.15
N LEU A 229 4.94 -34.44 14.29
CA LEU A 229 4.51 -34.77 12.94
C LEU A 229 5.73 -35.13 12.09
N THR A 230 5.56 -36.14 11.26
CA THR A 230 6.54 -36.65 10.30
C THR A 230 5.90 -36.79 8.92
N ASP A 231 6.73 -36.97 7.89
CA ASP A 231 6.28 -37.11 6.51
C ASP A 231 5.37 -35.94 6.06
N VAL A 232 5.67 -34.72 6.53
CA VAL A 232 4.89 -33.52 6.25
C VAL A 232 5.04 -33.17 4.77
N LYS A 233 3.96 -33.36 4.02
CA LYS A 233 3.87 -33.08 2.59
C LYS A 233 2.86 -31.99 2.36
N ILE A 234 3.30 -30.89 1.76
CA ILE A 234 2.43 -29.80 1.32
C ILE A 234 2.49 -29.74 -0.20
N VAL A 235 1.33 -29.60 -0.81
CA VAL A 235 1.20 -29.34 -2.24
C VAL A 235 0.38 -28.08 -2.44
N ASP A 236 0.83 -27.24 -3.36
CA ASP A 236 0.13 -26.01 -3.74
C ASP A 236 -0.21 -26.03 -5.22
N TYR A 237 -1.47 -25.70 -5.54
CA TYR A 237 -2.00 -25.62 -6.88
C TYR A 237 -2.25 -24.15 -7.23
N LEU A 238 -1.30 -23.57 -7.95
CA LEU A 238 -1.38 -22.20 -8.43
C LEU A 238 -2.56 -22.02 -9.42
N PRO A 239 -3.28 -20.90 -9.33
CA PRO A 239 -4.40 -20.63 -10.21
C PRO A 239 -3.98 -20.55 -11.68
N GLU A 240 -4.94 -20.64 -12.60
CA GLU A 240 -4.67 -20.56 -14.04
C GLU A 240 -3.95 -19.26 -14.41
N VAL A 241 -4.22 -18.16 -13.70
CA VAL A 241 -3.66 -16.84 -14.01
C VAL A 241 -2.25 -16.60 -13.45
N THR A 242 -1.63 -17.56 -12.74
CA THR A 242 -0.28 -17.40 -12.16
C THR A 242 0.66 -18.58 -12.41
N TYR A 243 1.97 -18.41 -12.27
CA TYR A 243 2.92 -19.53 -12.21
C TYR A 243 4.03 -19.22 -11.21
N PHE A 244 4.69 -20.25 -10.69
CA PHE A 244 5.69 -20.10 -9.63
C PHE A 244 6.84 -19.18 -10.07
N ALA A 245 7.20 -18.21 -9.22
CA ALA A 245 8.22 -17.22 -9.55
C ALA A 245 9.66 -17.69 -9.27
N GLY A 246 9.84 -18.88 -8.71
CA GLY A 246 11.16 -19.38 -8.31
C GLY A 246 11.66 -18.82 -6.98
N VAL A 247 10.80 -18.15 -6.21
CA VAL A 247 11.14 -17.56 -4.91
C VAL A 247 10.28 -18.22 -3.83
N SER A 248 10.94 -18.83 -2.85
CA SER A 248 10.32 -19.34 -1.64
C SER A 248 11.29 -19.29 -0.46
N ASN A 249 10.78 -19.10 0.76
CA ASN A 249 11.60 -19.17 1.98
C ASN A 249 12.04 -20.61 2.32
N ILE A 250 11.28 -21.61 1.85
CA ILE A 250 11.59 -23.04 1.98
C ILE A 250 11.65 -23.61 0.58
N GLU A 251 12.81 -24.16 0.21
CA GLU A 251 13.03 -24.68 -1.14
C GLU A 251 12.02 -25.80 -1.45
N PRO A 252 11.25 -25.68 -2.55
CA PRO A 252 10.35 -26.73 -2.98
C PRO A 252 11.12 -28.01 -3.30
N SER A 253 10.55 -29.15 -2.90
CA SER A 253 11.08 -30.47 -3.27
C SER A 253 10.91 -30.75 -4.77
N ASN A 254 9.86 -30.18 -5.39
CA ASN A 254 9.62 -30.24 -6.83
C ASN A 254 8.67 -29.12 -7.27
N VAL A 255 8.71 -28.78 -8.56
CA VAL A 255 7.75 -27.87 -9.22
C VAL A 255 7.38 -28.50 -10.56
N SER A 256 6.10 -28.41 -10.95
CA SER A 256 5.63 -28.96 -12.23
C SER A 256 6.25 -28.20 -13.41
N GLU A 257 6.31 -28.85 -14.58
CA GLU A 257 6.94 -28.26 -15.78
C GLU A 257 6.27 -26.96 -16.24
N ASP A 258 4.96 -26.82 -16.00
CA ASP A 258 4.17 -25.61 -16.26
C ASP A 258 4.23 -24.58 -15.11
N GLY A 259 4.95 -24.88 -14.03
CA GLY A 259 5.07 -24.01 -12.86
C GLY A 259 3.80 -23.86 -12.04
N LYS A 260 2.79 -24.75 -12.21
CA LYS A 260 1.47 -24.66 -11.57
C LYS A 260 1.33 -25.42 -10.26
N ILE A 261 2.12 -26.45 -10.04
CA ILE A 261 2.03 -27.28 -8.84
C ILE A 261 3.39 -27.25 -8.15
N ILE A 262 3.37 -26.93 -6.88
CA ILE A 262 4.57 -26.82 -6.04
C ILE A 262 4.46 -27.87 -4.94
N TRP A 263 5.50 -28.67 -4.75
CA TRP A 263 5.53 -29.70 -3.71
C TRP A 263 6.64 -29.41 -2.70
N TRP A 264 6.30 -29.45 -1.42
CA TRP A 264 7.24 -29.48 -0.31
C TRP A 264 7.11 -30.81 0.41
N ASN A 265 8.13 -31.65 0.30
CA ASN A 265 8.29 -32.87 1.09
C ASN A 265 9.31 -32.60 2.18
N LEU A 266 8.83 -32.34 3.39
CA LEU A 266 9.67 -31.89 4.49
C LEU A 266 10.14 -33.10 5.28
N SER A 267 11.46 -33.31 5.27
CA SER A 267 12.10 -34.48 5.89
C SER A 267 12.35 -34.32 7.38
N GLU A 268 12.25 -33.09 7.89
CA GLU A 268 12.34 -32.82 9.32
C GLU A 268 10.98 -33.00 9.96
N TYR A 269 10.98 -33.48 11.20
CA TYR A 269 9.76 -33.58 11.98
C TYR A 269 9.35 -32.17 12.44
N LEU A 270 8.04 -31.91 12.51
CA LEU A 270 7.53 -30.70 13.14
C LEU A 270 7.29 -31.02 14.62
N GLU A 271 8.00 -30.34 15.52
CA GLU A 271 7.84 -30.56 16.96
C GLU A 271 6.45 -30.09 17.42
N THR A 272 6.05 -30.58 18.59
CA THR A 272 4.81 -30.20 19.26
C THR A 272 4.77 -28.69 19.52
N ASP A 273 3.64 -28.03 19.26
CA ASP A 273 3.43 -26.58 19.37
C ASP A 273 4.26 -25.71 18.40
N GLU A 274 4.98 -26.30 17.45
CA GLU A 274 5.65 -25.55 16.40
C GLU A 274 4.72 -25.20 15.24
N SER A 275 5.09 -24.13 14.53
CA SER A 275 4.46 -23.75 13.27
C SER A 275 5.44 -23.79 12.10
N LEU A 276 4.97 -24.35 11.00
CA LEU A 276 5.64 -24.33 9.71
C LEU A 276 5.02 -23.23 8.85
N VAL A 277 5.85 -22.31 8.37
CA VAL A 277 5.40 -21.20 7.52
C VAL A 277 6.14 -21.21 6.19
N ILE A 278 5.42 -21.41 5.09
CA ILE A 278 5.92 -21.31 3.73
C ILE A 278 5.44 -19.98 3.14
N ILE A 279 6.37 -19.20 2.61
CA ILE A 279 6.11 -17.96 1.87
C ILE A 279 6.75 -18.11 0.50
N TYR A 280 5.99 -17.83 -0.55
CA TYR A 280 6.46 -17.98 -1.92
C TYR A 280 5.77 -17.00 -2.86
N ASP A 281 6.44 -16.69 -3.97
CA ASP A 281 5.94 -15.76 -4.97
C ASP A 281 5.46 -16.49 -6.23
N ALA A 282 4.45 -15.90 -6.87
CA ALA A 282 3.95 -16.31 -8.17
C ALA A 282 3.86 -15.10 -9.11
N TYR A 283 4.21 -15.29 -10.37
CA TYR A 283 4.02 -14.30 -11.43
C TYR A 283 2.58 -14.32 -11.93
N VAL A 284 1.96 -13.16 -12.06
CA VAL A 284 0.63 -13.01 -12.65
C VAL A 284 0.74 -12.77 -14.15
N TRP A 285 0.13 -13.62 -14.96
CA TRP A 285 0.22 -13.56 -16.43
C TRP A 285 -1.13 -13.49 -17.15
N GLY A 286 -2.23 -13.84 -16.47
CA GLY A 286 -3.58 -13.85 -17.03
C GLY A 286 -4.55 -12.98 -16.25
N ARG A 287 -5.72 -12.72 -16.84
CA ARG A 287 -6.83 -12.01 -16.18
C ARG A 287 -7.85 -13.02 -15.64
N THR A 288 -8.44 -12.75 -14.48
CA THR A 288 -9.58 -13.54 -13.97
C THR A 288 -10.83 -13.22 -14.78
N GLY A 289 -11.03 -11.96 -15.19
CA GLY A 289 -12.24 -11.53 -15.90
C GLY A 289 -13.50 -11.90 -15.11
N ASP A 290 -14.47 -12.53 -15.78
CA ASP A 290 -15.71 -13.00 -15.15
C ASP A 290 -15.56 -14.39 -14.48
N CYS A 291 -14.38 -15.01 -14.53
CA CYS A 291 -14.14 -16.32 -13.94
C CYS A 291 -13.81 -16.20 -12.46
N SER A 292 -14.80 -16.43 -11.59
CA SER A 292 -14.65 -16.31 -10.13
C SER A 292 -13.72 -17.35 -9.50
N TYR A 293 -13.38 -18.43 -10.20
CA TYR A 293 -12.49 -19.49 -9.70
C TYR A 293 -11.08 -19.45 -10.28
N CYS A 294 -10.84 -18.66 -11.35
CA CYS A 294 -9.56 -18.65 -12.04
C CYS A 294 -8.41 -18.06 -11.21
N GLY A 295 -8.72 -17.36 -10.13
CA GLY A 295 -7.76 -16.80 -9.17
C GLY A 295 -7.66 -17.57 -7.85
N ILE A 296 -8.37 -18.69 -7.68
CA ILE A 296 -8.32 -19.49 -6.45
C ILE A 296 -7.03 -20.31 -6.44
N ASN A 297 -6.26 -20.16 -5.37
CA ASN A 297 -5.04 -20.88 -5.12
C ASN A 297 -5.28 -21.85 -3.95
N LEU A 298 -5.25 -23.15 -4.23
CA LEU A 298 -5.48 -24.22 -3.25
C LEU A 298 -4.17 -24.75 -2.70
N ALA A 299 -4.07 -24.91 -1.38
CA ALA A 299 -3.01 -25.69 -0.75
C ALA A 299 -3.63 -26.89 -0.03
N GLU A 300 -2.92 -28.01 -0.04
CA GLU A 300 -3.28 -29.22 0.68
C GLU A 300 -2.05 -29.69 1.47
N TYR A 301 -2.28 -30.28 2.65
CA TYR A 301 -1.24 -30.97 3.40
C TYR A 301 -1.64 -32.39 3.78
N ASN A 302 -0.65 -33.25 3.93
CA ASN A 302 -0.76 -34.56 4.56
C ASN A 302 0.44 -34.74 5.50
N ALA A 303 0.23 -35.31 6.68
CA ALA A 303 1.27 -35.60 7.66
C ALA A 303 0.89 -36.80 8.53
N ILE A 304 1.88 -37.43 9.17
CA ILE A 304 1.70 -38.59 10.04
C ILE A 304 2.33 -38.31 11.39
N GLU A 305 1.59 -38.53 12.47
CA GLU A 305 2.13 -38.48 13.82
C GLU A 305 2.97 -39.73 14.13
N ASN A 306 4.24 -39.55 14.53
CA ASN A 306 5.27 -40.61 14.51
C ASN A 306 5.01 -41.81 15.46
N ILE A 307 4.25 -41.64 16.53
CA ILE A 307 4.05 -42.69 17.54
C ILE A 307 2.69 -43.36 17.41
N THR A 308 1.63 -42.58 17.22
CA THR A 308 0.26 -43.11 17.08
C THR A 308 -0.04 -43.57 15.66
N TRP A 309 0.78 -43.16 14.68
CA TRP A 309 0.54 -43.38 13.24
C TRP A 309 -0.79 -42.76 12.77
N LYS A 310 -1.24 -41.71 13.46
CA LYS A 310 -2.45 -40.97 13.08
C LYS A 310 -2.15 -40.08 11.87
N ASP A 311 -2.99 -40.21 10.85
CA ASP A 311 -2.93 -39.39 9.65
C ASP A 311 -3.65 -38.05 9.88
N PHE A 312 -3.01 -36.97 9.45
CA PHE A 312 -3.59 -35.64 9.38
C PHE A 312 -3.57 -35.13 7.95
N ASN A 313 -4.67 -34.51 7.54
CA ASN A 313 -4.78 -33.84 6.26
C ASN A 313 -5.67 -32.61 6.39
N GLY A 314 -5.58 -31.75 5.38
CA GLY A 314 -6.44 -30.58 5.27
C GLY A 314 -6.05 -29.72 4.09
N GLU A 315 -6.89 -28.74 3.83
CA GLU A 315 -6.78 -27.85 2.69
C GLU A 315 -7.23 -26.44 3.10
N ASP A 316 -6.66 -25.44 2.44
CA ASP A 316 -7.14 -24.06 2.54
C ASP A 316 -6.87 -23.31 1.23
N ILE A 317 -7.60 -22.22 1.01
CA ILE A 317 -7.54 -21.41 -0.20
C ILE A 317 -7.21 -19.95 0.09
N ALA A 318 -6.53 -19.32 -0.85
CA ALA A 318 -6.49 -17.87 -0.99
C ALA A 318 -6.81 -17.49 -2.44
N SER A 319 -7.40 -16.33 -2.67
CA SER A 319 -7.78 -15.88 -4.01
C SER A 319 -7.08 -14.58 -4.41
N ILE A 320 -6.90 -14.41 -5.70
CA ILE A 320 -6.53 -13.13 -6.31
C ILE A 320 -7.55 -12.75 -7.38
N ILE A 321 -7.83 -11.46 -7.52
CA ILE A 321 -8.60 -10.90 -8.62
C ILE A 321 -7.63 -10.12 -9.49
N THR A 322 -7.48 -10.53 -10.75
CA THR A 322 -6.40 -9.99 -11.60
C THR A 322 -6.96 -9.17 -12.76
N ASN A 323 -6.48 -7.93 -12.90
CA ASN A 323 -6.80 -7.03 -14.00
C ASN A 323 -5.54 -6.71 -14.83
N GLU A 324 -5.73 -6.18 -16.03
CA GLU A 324 -4.63 -5.52 -16.76
C GLU A 324 -4.76 -4.02 -16.60
N TYR A 325 -3.63 -3.32 -16.69
CA TYR A 325 -3.63 -1.88 -16.78
C TYR A 325 -4.32 -1.44 -18.06
N ASP A 326 -5.21 -0.46 -17.95
CA ASP A 326 -5.81 0.18 -19.13
C ASP A 326 -4.70 0.74 -20.04
N ASP A 327 -4.85 0.51 -21.35
CA ASP A 327 -3.94 1.03 -22.36
C ASP A 327 -3.78 2.55 -22.23
N PRO A 328 -2.63 3.12 -22.66
CA PRO A 328 -2.42 4.56 -22.64
C PRO A 328 -3.52 5.27 -23.43
N LYS A 329 -3.94 6.45 -22.96
CA LYS A 329 -5.00 7.23 -23.63
C LYS A 329 -4.61 8.68 -23.75
N LEU A 330 -4.36 9.12 -24.99
CA LEU A 330 -3.98 10.49 -25.32
C LEU A 330 -5.10 11.47 -24.95
N SER A 331 -4.76 12.46 -24.13
CA SER A 331 -5.57 13.66 -23.91
C SER A 331 -4.71 14.91 -24.11
N PHE A 332 -5.32 15.99 -24.62
CA PHE A 332 -4.62 17.26 -24.85
C PHE A 332 -5.59 18.44 -24.85
N SER A 333 -5.10 19.63 -24.50
CA SER A 333 -5.90 20.86 -24.44
C SER A 333 -5.03 22.12 -24.41
N PRO A 334 -5.45 23.23 -25.05
CA PRO A 334 -6.58 23.33 -25.97
C PRO A 334 -6.29 22.61 -27.30
N ASN A 335 -7.34 22.34 -28.08
CA ASN A 335 -7.23 21.82 -29.45
C ASN A 335 -7.15 22.93 -30.52
N ASN A 336 -7.15 24.20 -30.11
CA ASN A 336 -7.04 25.36 -30.98
C ASN A 336 -6.26 26.50 -30.30
N ILE A 337 -5.34 27.12 -31.02
CA ILE A 337 -4.63 28.33 -30.63
C ILE A 337 -4.83 29.38 -31.73
N ASP A 338 -5.34 30.56 -31.36
CA ASP A 338 -5.52 31.68 -32.28
C ASP A 338 -4.71 32.87 -31.80
N PHE A 339 -3.68 33.23 -32.57
CA PHE A 339 -2.83 34.40 -32.31
C PHE A 339 -3.48 35.72 -32.74
N GLY A 340 -4.65 35.67 -33.39
CA GLY A 340 -5.44 36.84 -33.77
C GLY A 340 -4.81 37.69 -34.88
N ASN A 341 -5.18 38.97 -34.92
CA ASN A 341 -4.67 39.92 -35.91
C ASN A 341 -3.37 40.58 -35.43
N GLN A 342 -2.31 40.47 -36.22
CA GLN A 342 -0.99 41.02 -35.94
C GLN A 342 -0.47 41.82 -37.15
N TYR A 343 0.55 42.65 -36.94
CA TYR A 343 1.24 43.36 -38.02
C TYR A 343 2.49 42.60 -38.47
N GLN A 344 3.00 42.93 -39.66
CA GLN A 344 4.31 42.46 -40.11
C GLN A 344 5.42 42.71 -39.09
N GLY A 345 6.27 41.71 -38.87
CA GLY A 345 7.37 41.74 -37.91
C GLY A 345 6.97 41.34 -36.48
N TRP A 346 5.76 40.79 -36.30
CA TRP A 346 5.31 40.25 -35.02
C TRP A 346 5.97 38.91 -34.71
N THR A 347 6.22 38.65 -33.43
CA THR A 347 6.67 37.36 -32.89
C THR A 347 5.91 37.09 -31.59
N GLY A 348 5.56 35.84 -31.31
CA GLY A 348 4.91 35.47 -30.07
C GLY A 348 4.78 33.97 -29.91
N SER A 349 4.27 33.53 -28.76
CA SER A 349 4.13 32.11 -28.44
C SER A 349 2.91 31.85 -27.58
N ASP A 350 2.34 30.67 -27.71
CA ASP A 350 1.29 30.14 -26.83
C ASP A 350 1.53 28.64 -26.58
N THR A 351 0.76 28.03 -25.69
CA THR A 351 1.00 26.66 -25.24
C THR A 351 -0.25 25.80 -25.20
N PHE A 352 -0.07 24.50 -25.39
CA PHE A 352 -1.07 23.48 -25.08
C PHE A 352 -0.42 22.36 -24.26
N GLU A 353 -1.25 21.53 -23.62
CA GLU A 353 -0.81 20.43 -22.77
C GLU A 353 -1.19 19.08 -23.38
N ILE A 354 -0.34 18.08 -23.16
CA ILE A 354 -0.58 16.67 -23.47
C ILE A 354 -0.45 15.87 -22.18
N TRP A 355 -1.33 14.92 -21.92
CA TRP A 355 -1.23 14.02 -20.78
C TRP A 355 -1.82 12.64 -21.07
N ASN A 356 -1.40 11.66 -20.28
CA ASN A 356 -1.99 10.34 -20.27
C ASN A 356 -3.24 10.28 -19.39
N SER A 357 -4.34 9.82 -19.95
CA SER A 357 -5.59 9.55 -19.22
C SER A 357 -5.89 8.05 -19.04
N GLY A 358 -4.95 7.19 -19.43
CA GLY A 358 -4.93 5.75 -19.17
C GLY A 358 -4.02 5.39 -17.99
N GLN A 359 -3.65 4.11 -17.85
CA GLN A 359 -2.83 3.64 -16.72
C GLN A 359 -1.40 3.25 -17.13
N GLN A 360 -1.21 2.78 -18.37
CA GLN A 360 0.13 2.52 -18.91
C GLN A 360 0.77 3.78 -19.50
N ILE A 361 2.10 3.86 -19.54
CA ILE A 361 2.86 5.04 -20.00
C ILE A 361 2.50 5.43 -21.44
N LEU A 362 2.08 6.69 -21.63
CA LEU A 362 1.91 7.30 -22.95
C LEU A 362 3.28 7.76 -23.47
N SER A 363 3.62 7.40 -24.70
CA SER A 363 4.77 7.94 -25.44
C SER A 363 4.25 8.62 -26.70
N TYR A 364 4.63 9.88 -26.92
CA TYR A 364 4.10 10.68 -28.02
C TYR A 364 5.19 11.44 -28.79
N THR A 365 4.84 11.77 -30.03
CA THR A 365 5.61 12.60 -30.96
C THR A 365 4.71 13.65 -31.58
N ILE A 366 5.29 14.80 -31.89
CA ILE A 366 4.60 15.96 -32.44
C ILE A 366 5.25 16.30 -33.78
N SER A 367 4.41 16.46 -34.79
CA SER A 367 4.83 16.84 -36.14
C SER A 367 4.01 18.02 -36.65
N GLU A 368 4.66 18.93 -37.36
CA GLU A 368 4.02 20.04 -38.07
C GLU A 368 4.71 20.26 -39.41
N SER A 369 4.02 20.93 -40.33
CA SER A 369 4.53 21.31 -41.64
C SER A 369 4.35 22.82 -41.91
N LEU A 370 4.45 23.64 -40.87
CA LEU A 370 4.13 25.07 -40.85
C LEU A 370 5.41 25.88 -40.74
N GLU A 371 5.93 26.33 -41.89
CA GLU A 371 7.22 27.05 -41.97
C GLU A 371 7.30 28.36 -41.16
N TRP A 372 6.15 28.89 -40.73
CA TRP A 372 6.03 30.15 -39.99
C TRP A 372 6.02 29.98 -38.46
N LEU A 373 6.11 28.76 -37.94
CA LEU A 373 6.16 28.49 -36.51
C LEU A 373 7.13 27.35 -36.14
N GLU A 374 7.39 27.21 -34.84
CA GLU A 374 8.17 26.12 -34.24
C GLU A 374 7.44 25.56 -33.01
N VAL A 375 7.58 24.25 -32.76
CA VAL A 375 6.96 23.56 -31.61
C VAL A 375 8.03 22.87 -30.78
N THR A 376 8.02 23.09 -29.46
CA THR A 376 8.96 22.47 -28.52
C THR A 376 8.27 22.06 -27.20
N PRO A 377 8.55 20.87 -26.65
CA PRO A 377 9.31 19.75 -27.25
C PRO A 377 8.54 19.04 -28.38
N LYS A 378 9.25 18.30 -29.26
CA LYS A 378 8.64 17.50 -30.36
C LYS A 378 8.29 16.06 -29.97
N SER A 379 8.61 15.63 -28.75
CA SER A 379 8.30 14.29 -28.24
C SER A 379 8.41 14.26 -26.73
N GLY A 380 7.71 13.31 -26.10
CA GLY A 380 7.75 13.11 -24.66
C GLY A 380 7.06 11.82 -24.24
N SER A 381 6.94 11.64 -22.93
CA SER A 381 6.20 10.54 -22.32
C SER A 381 5.47 11.04 -21.09
N SER A 382 4.29 10.48 -20.82
CA SER A 382 3.46 10.85 -19.67
C SER A 382 2.94 9.60 -18.94
N ASP A 383 3.06 9.59 -17.61
CA ASP A 383 2.42 8.64 -16.69
C ASP A 383 1.13 9.19 -16.06
N GLY A 384 0.75 10.43 -16.38
CA GLY A 384 -0.48 11.10 -15.95
C GLY A 384 -0.30 12.60 -15.64
N GLU A 385 0.94 13.04 -15.50
CA GLU A 385 1.34 14.44 -15.48
C GLU A 385 1.03 15.16 -16.81
N HIS A 386 0.89 16.50 -16.73
CA HIS A 386 0.62 17.34 -17.88
C HIS A 386 1.92 17.90 -18.47
N ASP A 387 2.22 17.50 -19.71
CA ASP A 387 3.34 18.01 -20.47
C ASP A 387 2.98 19.28 -21.22
N LYS A 388 3.68 20.37 -20.90
CA LYS A 388 3.50 21.66 -21.56
C LYS A 388 4.28 21.76 -22.87
N ILE A 389 3.56 21.96 -23.96
CA ILE A 389 4.10 22.16 -25.31
C ILE A 389 4.01 23.63 -25.70
N THR A 390 5.11 24.23 -26.13
CA THR A 390 5.18 25.63 -26.56
C THR A 390 5.18 25.73 -28.09
N VAL A 391 4.28 26.54 -28.62
CA VAL A 391 4.17 26.91 -30.04
C VAL A 391 4.65 28.34 -30.20
N SER A 392 5.72 28.55 -30.96
CA SER A 392 6.36 29.86 -31.17
C SER A 392 6.24 30.27 -32.63
N VAL A 393 5.64 31.42 -32.89
CA VAL A 393 5.56 32.02 -34.22
C VAL A 393 6.88 32.74 -34.52
N GLY A 394 7.44 32.47 -35.71
CA GLY A 394 8.65 33.13 -36.20
C GLY A 394 8.42 34.61 -36.54
N ASP A 395 9.47 35.30 -36.99
CA ASP A 395 9.38 36.69 -37.45
C ASP A 395 8.47 36.77 -38.69
N THR A 396 7.33 37.46 -38.57
CA THR A 396 6.34 37.59 -39.64
C THR A 396 6.67 38.70 -40.66
N THR A 397 7.91 39.21 -40.67
CA THR A 397 8.37 40.16 -41.68
C THR A 397 8.15 39.60 -43.09
N GLY A 398 7.46 40.36 -43.95
CA GLY A 398 7.15 39.96 -45.31
C GLY A 398 5.98 38.97 -45.46
N MET A 399 5.33 38.58 -44.35
CA MET A 399 4.08 37.83 -44.39
C MET A 399 2.88 38.79 -44.48
N SER A 400 1.82 38.39 -45.15
CA SER A 400 0.52 39.08 -45.11
C SER A 400 -0.62 38.09 -45.35
N GLY A 401 -1.80 38.38 -44.81
CA GLY A 401 -2.98 37.53 -44.92
C GLY A 401 -3.13 36.49 -43.81
N TYR A 402 -4.01 35.51 -44.05
CA TYR A 402 -4.34 34.45 -43.09
C TYR A 402 -3.37 33.26 -43.21
N TYR A 403 -2.82 32.81 -42.08
CA TYR A 403 -2.03 31.60 -41.95
C TYR A 403 -2.73 30.67 -40.97
N GLY A 404 -3.05 29.46 -41.41
CA GLY A 404 -3.72 28.45 -40.60
C GLY A 404 -3.17 27.06 -40.90
N GLY A 405 -3.09 26.22 -39.89
CA GLY A 405 -2.55 24.88 -40.03
C GLY A 405 -2.71 24.01 -38.78
N SER A 406 -2.38 22.73 -38.91
CA SER A 406 -2.50 21.74 -37.85
C SER A 406 -1.12 21.30 -37.34
N ILE A 407 -1.02 21.14 -36.02
CA ILE A 407 0.06 20.41 -35.35
C ILE A 407 -0.48 19.03 -35.00
N ASP A 408 0.12 17.97 -35.53
CA ASP A 408 -0.33 16.60 -35.32
C ASP A 408 0.41 15.93 -34.17
N ILE A 409 -0.32 15.18 -33.36
CA ILE A 409 0.16 14.42 -32.21
C ILE A 409 -0.06 12.94 -32.50
N SER A 410 1.01 12.14 -32.50
CA SER A 410 0.96 10.69 -32.64
C SER A 410 1.50 10.02 -31.38
N SER A 411 0.79 9.04 -30.84
CA SER A 411 1.17 8.34 -29.61
C SER A 411 0.74 6.87 -29.62
N ASN A 412 1.26 6.09 -28.68
CA ASN A 412 0.79 4.73 -28.42
C ASN A 412 -0.64 4.68 -27.82
N GLY A 413 -1.20 5.82 -27.39
CA GLY A 413 -2.54 5.94 -26.82
C GLY A 413 -3.56 6.69 -27.69
N GLY A 414 -3.29 6.83 -28.98
CA GLY A 414 -4.16 7.51 -29.94
C GLY A 414 -3.44 8.61 -30.74
N SER A 415 -4.21 9.42 -31.46
CA SER A 415 -3.70 10.55 -32.24
C SER A 415 -4.61 11.76 -32.11
N GLY A 416 -4.02 12.95 -32.21
CA GLY A 416 -4.70 14.23 -32.02
C GLY A 416 -4.15 15.30 -32.96
N SER A 417 -4.85 16.43 -33.05
CA SER A 417 -4.39 17.57 -33.85
C SER A 417 -4.83 18.87 -33.16
N VAL A 418 -3.92 19.84 -33.09
CA VAL A 418 -4.17 21.19 -32.56
C VAL A 418 -4.15 22.16 -33.74
N PHE A 419 -5.24 22.88 -33.95
CA PHE A 419 -5.33 23.88 -35.03
C PHE A 419 -4.73 25.21 -34.58
N ILE A 420 -3.89 25.82 -35.41
CA ILE A 420 -3.22 27.09 -35.14
C ILE A 420 -3.62 28.08 -36.22
N SER A 421 -3.96 29.32 -35.83
CA SER A 421 -4.22 30.42 -36.77
C SER A 421 -3.60 31.74 -36.36
N ILE A 422 -3.29 32.56 -37.37
CA ILE A 422 -2.86 33.95 -37.23
C ILE A 422 -3.25 34.73 -38.50
N TYR A 423 -3.59 36.01 -38.35
CA TYR A 423 -3.82 36.92 -39.46
C TYR A 423 -2.81 38.08 -39.42
N ILE A 424 -2.09 38.31 -40.53
CA ILE A 424 -1.06 39.35 -40.63
C ILE A 424 -1.53 40.51 -41.51
N GLU A 425 -1.62 41.70 -40.94
CA GLU A 425 -1.86 42.97 -41.62
C GLU A 425 -0.55 43.53 -42.18
N GLU A 426 -0.59 43.93 -43.46
CA GLU A 426 0.52 44.58 -44.16
C GLU A 426 0.72 46.00 -43.65
N VAL A 427 1.97 46.37 -43.38
CA VAL A 427 2.33 47.76 -43.03
C VAL A 427 2.67 48.49 -44.32
N ILE A 428 1.76 49.35 -44.80
CA ILE A 428 1.99 50.17 -46.00
C ILE A 428 3.04 51.25 -45.66
N PRO A 429 4.20 51.30 -46.35
CA PRO A 429 5.16 52.37 -46.14
C PRO A 429 4.60 53.71 -46.65
N ILE A 430 4.51 54.69 -45.74
CA ILE A 430 4.06 56.05 -46.06
C ILE A 430 5.22 56.85 -46.68
N GLU A 431 5.10 57.26 -47.95
CA GLU A 431 6.16 57.98 -48.67
C GLU A 431 5.92 59.51 -48.70
N PRO A 432 6.98 60.34 -48.60
CA PRO A 432 6.88 61.77 -48.88
C PRO A 432 6.68 61.99 -50.38
N GLU A 433 5.87 62.97 -50.78
CA GLU A 433 5.72 63.38 -52.19
C GLU A 433 5.51 64.89 -52.28
N LEU A 434 6.26 65.56 -53.18
CA LEU A 434 6.09 66.98 -53.45
C LEU A 434 5.64 67.23 -54.88
N LYS A 435 4.65 68.10 -55.05
CA LYS A 435 4.19 68.59 -56.35
C LYS A 435 4.55 70.05 -56.53
N VAL A 436 5.39 70.33 -57.53
CA VAL A 436 5.81 71.70 -57.86
C VAL A 436 5.02 72.20 -59.08
N THR A 437 4.49 73.42 -59.03
CA THR A 437 3.79 74.01 -60.18
C THR A 437 4.14 75.47 -60.40
N ILE A 438 4.36 75.85 -61.66
CA ILE A 438 4.64 77.24 -62.05
C ILE A 438 3.36 77.87 -62.60
N LYS A 439 2.88 78.93 -61.95
CA LYS A 439 1.66 79.67 -62.31
C LYS A 439 1.98 81.14 -62.59
N ARG A 440 1.06 81.81 -63.27
CA ARG A 440 1.10 83.27 -63.43
C ARG A 440 0.61 83.94 -62.15
N GLY A 441 1.42 84.82 -61.57
CA GLY A 441 1.06 85.59 -60.37
C GLY A 441 0.26 86.87 -60.67
N ILE A 442 -0.35 87.43 -59.63
CA ILE A 442 -1.03 88.74 -59.66
C ILE A 442 0.02 89.84 -59.92
N CYS A 443 -0.33 90.87 -60.69
CA CYS A 443 0.59 91.92 -61.16
C CYS A 443 1.76 91.43 -62.04
N ARG A 444 1.59 90.29 -62.73
CA ARG A 444 2.51 89.75 -63.75
C ARG A 444 3.86 89.21 -63.21
N SER A 445 3.91 88.72 -61.97
CA SER A 445 5.04 87.93 -61.44
C SER A 445 5.00 86.46 -61.88
N ILE A 446 6.12 85.74 -61.69
CA ILE A 446 6.14 84.27 -61.67
C ILE A 446 5.70 83.82 -60.27
N LYS A 447 4.86 82.79 -60.20
CA LYS A 447 4.49 82.14 -58.94
C LYS A 447 4.84 80.66 -59.02
N VAL A 448 5.49 80.14 -57.99
CA VAL A 448 5.80 78.72 -57.82
C VAL A 448 5.05 78.25 -56.57
N ASN A 449 4.27 77.19 -56.72
CA ASN A 449 3.66 76.48 -55.61
C ASN A 449 4.42 75.18 -55.40
N ILE A 450 4.75 74.86 -54.14
CA ILE A 450 5.28 73.57 -53.70
C ILE A 450 4.23 73.00 -52.75
N GLU A 451 3.64 71.88 -53.12
CA GLU A 451 2.54 71.23 -52.38
C GLU A 451 3.02 69.86 -51.89
N ASN A 452 2.76 69.52 -50.62
CA ASN A 452 2.99 68.16 -50.12
C ASN A 452 1.76 67.30 -50.44
N THR A 453 1.92 66.38 -51.41
CA THR A 453 0.88 65.43 -51.82
C THR A 453 1.04 64.04 -51.22
N GLY A 454 2.12 63.81 -50.46
CA GLY A 454 2.41 62.53 -49.82
C GLY A 454 1.69 62.34 -48.49
N GLU A 455 1.98 61.22 -47.82
CA GLU A 455 1.30 60.80 -46.57
C GLU A 455 2.09 61.14 -45.29
N VAL A 456 3.22 61.83 -45.44
CA VAL A 456 4.08 62.30 -44.33
C VAL A 456 4.48 63.77 -44.52
N GLU A 457 4.77 64.46 -43.41
CA GLU A 457 5.34 65.80 -43.44
C GLU A 457 6.75 65.78 -44.08
N VAL A 458 7.01 66.70 -45.02
CA VAL A 458 8.33 66.83 -45.65
C VAL A 458 9.09 67.98 -44.99
N GLN A 459 10.30 67.70 -44.49
CA GLN A 459 11.13 68.67 -43.77
C GLN A 459 12.37 69.07 -44.57
N ASN A 460 12.95 70.24 -44.25
CA ASN A 460 14.22 70.75 -44.80
C ASN A 460 14.25 70.88 -46.34
N ILE A 461 13.18 71.42 -46.91
CA ILE A 461 13.03 71.54 -48.37
C ILE A 461 13.84 72.74 -48.85
N SER A 462 14.74 72.53 -49.80
CA SER A 462 15.53 73.58 -50.45
C SER A 462 15.01 73.82 -51.86
N TRP A 463 14.85 75.09 -52.24
CA TRP A 463 14.35 75.46 -53.57
C TRP A 463 15.19 76.56 -54.22
N ASN A 464 15.27 76.52 -55.55
CA ASN A 464 15.90 77.54 -56.38
C ASN A 464 15.02 77.84 -57.61
N ILE A 465 14.86 79.13 -57.93
CA ILE A 465 14.12 79.60 -59.11
C ILE A 465 15.04 80.51 -59.92
N GLN A 466 15.37 80.08 -61.12
CA GLN A 466 16.16 80.84 -62.09
C GLN A 466 15.31 81.22 -63.30
N VAL A 467 15.46 82.47 -63.74
CA VAL A 467 14.83 82.97 -64.97
C VAL A 467 15.90 83.41 -65.93
N ASN A 468 15.98 82.75 -67.07
CA ASN A 468 17.06 82.93 -68.04
C ASN A 468 16.51 83.48 -69.37
N ARG A 469 17.16 84.50 -69.94
CA ARG A 469 16.83 85.01 -71.28
C ARG A 469 17.26 83.99 -72.34
N ARG A 470 16.39 83.74 -73.30
CA ARG A 470 16.61 82.83 -74.44
C ARG A 470 16.94 83.63 -75.70
N GLY A 471 17.99 83.21 -76.43
CA GLY A 471 18.44 83.85 -77.67
C GLY A 471 19.96 84.06 -77.72
N LEU A 472 20.42 84.92 -78.64
CA LEU A 472 21.85 85.21 -78.90
C LEU A 472 22.62 85.78 -77.69
N ILE A 473 21.94 86.49 -76.78
CA ILE A 473 22.51 86.97 -75.53
C ILE A 473 21.81 86.26 -74.38
N LYS A 474 22.44 85.21 -73.84
CA LYS A 474 21.98 84.51 -72.64
C LYS A 474 22.32 85.37 -71.42
N ARG A 475 21.33 85.65 -70.58
CA ARG A 475 21.49 86.39 -69.32
C ARG A 475 20.44 85.93 -68.32
N THR A 476 20.86 85.67 -67.09
CA THR A 476 19.96 85.42 -65.96
C THR A 476 19.32 86.73 -65.51
N LEU A 477 17.99 86.75 -65.48
CA LEU A 477 17.16 87.90 -65.13
C LEU A 477 16.73 87.85 -63.65
N LEU A 478 16.67 86.65 -63.08
CA LEU A 478 16.32 86.39 -61.69
C LEU A 478 16.99 85.08 -61.28
N ASP A 479 17.61 85.05 -60.10
CA ASP A 479 18.08 83.84 -59.44
C ASP A 479 17.83 84.02 -57.94
N ILE A 480 16.88 83.26 -57.41
CA ILE A 480 16.50 83.29 -56.00
C ILE A 480 16.46 81.88 -55.46
N ASN A 481 16.84 81.72 -54.20
CA ASN A 481 16.82 80.45 -53.50
C ASN A 481 16.34 80.66 -52.05
N GLY A 482 15.95 79.56 -51.41
CA GLY A 482 15.54 79.55 -50.03
C GLY A 482 15.29 78.15 -49.50
N THR A 483 14.90 78.08 -48.23
CA THR A 483 14.59 76.84 -47.52
C THR A 483 13.22 76.94 -46.85
N ILE A 484 12.51 75.81 -46.76
CA ILE A 484 11.25 75.66 -46.03
C ILE A 484 11.50 74.64 -44.91
N PRO A 485 11.26 75.00 -43.63
CA PRO A 485 11.49 74.10 -42.51
C PRO A 485 10.67 72.81 -42.63
N SER A 486 9.37 72.93 -42.95
CA SER A 486 8.50 71.79 -43.24
C SER A 486 7.26 72.20 -44.02
N ILE A 487 6.62 71.22 -44.69
CA ILE A 487 5.28 71.34 -45.27
C ILE A 487 4.43 70.18 -44.77
N GLU A 488 3.40 70.49 -43.99
CA GLU A 488 2.39 69.52 -43.51
C GLU A 488 1.63 68.88 -44.69
N ILE A 489 1.06 67.69 -44.44
CA ILE A 489 0.29 66.93 -45.43
C ILE A 489 -0.81 67.79 -46.04
N GLY A 490 -0.87 67.88 -47.38
CA GLY A 490 -1.86 68.65 -48.13
C GLY A 490 -1.66 70.18 -48.12
N SER A 491 -0.60 70.69 -47.46
CA SER A 491 -0.31 72.12 -47.43
C SER A 491 0.48 72.60 -48.65
N ILE A 492 0.38 73.90 -48.96
CA ILE A 492 1.01 74.53 -50.12
C ILE A 492 1.81 75.76 -49.71
N GLU A 493 3.10 75.75 -50.00
CA GLU A 493 3.96 76.93 -49.90
C GLU A 493 4.09 77.66 -51.24
N GLN A 494 4.06 78.99 -51.20
CA GLN A 494 3.93 79.82 -52.39
C GLN A 494 4.99 80.92 -52.46
N PHE A 495 5.78 80.88 -53.53
CA PHE A 495 6.84 81.85 -53.79
C PHE A 495 6.54 82.61 -55.07
N GLY A 496 6.84 83.91 -55.10
CA GLY A 496 6.72 84.65 -56.34
C GLY A 496 7.44 85.97 -56.30
N GLU A 497 8.22 86.23 -57.34
CA GLU A 497 9.07 87.41 -57.42
C GLU A 497 8.83 88.19 -58.71
N ARG A 498 9.04 89.50 -58.65
CA ARG A 498 8.88 90.40 -59.80
C ARG A 498 10.24 90.66 -60.42
N PHE A 499 10.31 90.59 -61.74
CA PHE A 499 11.52 90.96 -62.47
C PHE A 499 11.16 91.75 -63.74
N PHE A 500 12.16 92.44 -64.29
CA PHE A 500 12.01 93.29 -65.47
C PHE A 500 12.87 92.76 -66.62
N GLY A 501 12.31 92.66 -67.81
CA GLY A 501 13.08 92.22 -68.98
C GLY A 501 12.31 92.38 -70.29
N ILE A 502 13.00 92.15 -71.41
CA ILE A 502 12.38 92.11 -72.73
C ILE A 502 12.93 90.88 -73.47
N GLY A 503 12.08 89.97 -73.93
CA GLY A 503 12.51 88.81 -74.72
C GLY A 503 11.94 87.48 -74.23
N LEU A 504 12.27 86.41 -74.97
CA LEU A 504 11.93 85.05 -74.58
C LEU A 504 12.71 84.65 -73.33
N ILE A 505 12.08 83.90 -72.44
CA ILE A 505 12.67 83.44 -71.18
C ILE A 505 12.43 81.93 -70.99
N SER A 506 13.30 81.29 -70.20
CA SER A 506 13.02 80.04 -69.48
C SER A 506 12.97 80.34 -67.99
N VAL A 507 12.11 79.60 -67.29
CA VAL A 507 12.01 79.56 -65.84
C VAL A 507 12.40 78.15 -65.46
N ASP A 508 13.45 78.01 -64.66
CA ASP A 508 13.99 76.75 -64.17
C ASP A 508 13.75 76.75 -62.66
N VAL A 509 13.01 75.76 -62.16
CA VAL A 509 12.70 75.58 -60.74
C VAL A 509 13.28 74.25 -60.31
N ASN A 510 14.14 74.25 -59.30
CA ASN A 510 14.66 73.04 -58.67
C ASN A 510 14.22 73.00 -57.21
N VAL A 511 13.63 71.89 -56.78
CA VAL A 511 13.22 71.64 -55.39
C VAL A 511 13.83 70.32 -54.95
N SER A 512 14.45 70.28 -53.77
CA SER A 512 15.06 69.08 -53.19
C SER A 512 14.77 69.00 -51.70
N ALA A 513 14.64 67.79 -51.19
CA ALA A 513 14.47 67.51 -49.76
C ALA A 513 15.14 66.16 -49.43
N PRO A 514 15.55 65.91 -48.18
CA PRO A 514 16.11 64.63 -47.77
C PRO A 514 15.14 63.47 -48.06
N GLY A 515 15.62 62.39 -48.68
CA GLY A 515 14.79 61.22 -49.00
C GLY A 515 13.89 61.37 -50.24
N LEU A 516 13.98 62.51 -50.96
CA LEU A 516 13.26 62.75 -52.20
C LEU A 516 14.24 63.02 -53.36
N ASP A 517 13.95 62.48 -54.53
CA ASP A 517 14.63 62.87 -55.77
C ASP A 517 14.38 64.36 -56.05
N SER A 518 15.39 65.06 -56.59
CA SER A 518 15.26 66.49 -56.90
C SER A 518 14.24 66.71 -58.02
N ILE A 519 13.27 67.60 -57.78
CA ILE A 519 12.21 67.94 -58.74
C ILE A 519 12.66 69.15 -59.55
N GLU A 520 12.87 68.96 -60.85
CA GLU A 520 13.22 70.02 -61.79
C GLU A 520 12.08 70.32 -62.76
N ILE A 521 11.59 71.56 -62.75
CA ILE A 521 10.56 72.02 -63.66
C ILE A 521 11.08 73.18 -64.50
N ASN A 522 11.02 73.02 -65.82
CA ASN A 522 11.29 74.10 -66.76
C ASN A 522 10.01 74.61 -67.43
N ALA A 523 9.80 75.92 -67.41
CA ALA A 523 8.76 76.56 -68.20
C ALA A 523 9.31 77.64 -69.13
N LYS A 524 8.85 77.65 -70.38
CA LYS A 524 9.21 78.66 -71.37
C LYS A 524 8.19 79.79 -71.38
N GLY A 525 8.65 81.01 -71.55
CA GLY A 525 7.80 82.19 -71.57
C GLY A 525 8.38 83.34 -72.35
N PHE A 526 7.75 84.50 -72.19
CA PHE A 526 8.22 85.77 -72.70
C PHE A 526 7.96 86.86 -71.66
N VAL A 527 8.85 87.85 -71.62
CA VAL A 527 8.71 89.02 -70.76
C VAL A 527 8.78 90.30 -71.60
N ILE A 528 7.92 91.29 -71.29
CA ILE A 528 8.02 92.68 -71.79
C ILE A 528 7.90 93.62 -70.60
N PHE A 529 8.97 94.36 -70.30
CA PHE A 529 9.05 95.18 -69.11
C PHE A 529 8.74 94.33 -67.87
N ARG A 530 7.61 94.60 -67.19
CA ARG A 530 7.13 93.80 -66.04
C ARG A 530 6.10 92.73 -66.40
N PHE A 531 5.72 92.59 -67.68
CA PHE A 531 4.73 91.61 -68.09
C PHE A 531 5.38 90.26 -68.37
N VAL A 532 5.11 89.27 -67.53
CA VAL A 532 5.51 87.87 -67.78
C VAL A 532 4.33 87.07 -68.32
N ARG A 533 4.56 86.35 -69.41
CA ARG A 533 3.65 85.32 -69.92
C ARG A 533 4.41 83.99 -70.01
N ILE A 534 4.01 83.05 -69.16
CA ILE A 534 4.48 81.67 -69.22
C ILE A 534 3.59 80.92 -70.22
N ARG A 535 4.20 80.13 -71.09
CA ARG A 535 3.46 79.25 -72.01
C ARG A 535 2.82 78.17 -71.12
N ARG A 536 1.49 78.05 -71.12
CA ARG A 536 0.83 76.93 -70.44
C ARG A 536 1.35 75.64 -71.09
N PHE A 537 1.97 74.79 -70.28
CA PHE A 537 2.02 73.36 -70.59
C PHE A 537 0.63 72.84 -70.26
N ILE A 538 0.00 72.15 -71.22
CA ILE A 538 -1.16 71.30 -70.95
C ILE A 538 -0.62 70.10 -70.20
#